data_AF-A0A848EJE4-F1
#
_entry.id   AF-A0A848EJE4-F1
#
_cell.length_a   1.000
_cell.length_b   1.000
_cell.length_c   1.000
_cell.angle_alpha   90.00
_cell.angle_beta   90.00
_cell.angle_gamma   90.00
#
_symmetry.space_group_name_H-M   'P 1'
#
loop_
_entity.id
_entity.type
_entity.pdbx_description
1 polymer ?
#
loop_
_entity_poly.entity_id
_entity_poly.type
_entity_poly.pdbx_seq_one_letter_code
_entity_poly.pdbx_strand_id
1 'polypeptide(L)'
;MSLGRRVVLGTAGTLLLGGIAGTAWMLWPEGPPPPQRHGPRRLLPPLLRARVGQDDSVFLLTRRAEQDATDPPDAPPPRERIDLLALDAATLAPRFEAYLASVPLGALRDAGLMAEQGATIWTWLGGIGALSAVDGRVLADQPGLAELNPGLPVADATSRSAWRVADALLLQVAPNWPAWRIDPRDFHASVAQGAADRPLPAVNAAAPVGQGGPTAFRVNEARLGEAWLGLPAATEKLIPPLPPRGQDGRFLSPAGPPPGTGQALWRGAVRLASAAPPSWPANMPDRWGQAERLLDLALVAGMTGLNSAGFLTAGTAAPILASDPQSLLLLHAGSDQFLGLIRIAPDGRVLWRATLPMAAVRSVLPGPRHLVLMTGNGAPDIADPVLVSVALADGAVTERRLSA
;
A
#
# COMPACT_ATOMS: atom_id res chain seq x y z
N MET A 1 -42.69 -18.56 -41.44
CA MET A 1 -43.22 -17.32 -42.01
C MET A 1 -44.57 -17.01 -41.37
N SER A 2 -44.59 -16.11 -40.40
CA SER A 2 -45.79 -15.37 -39.98
C SER A 2 -45.30 -14.06 -39.37
N LEU A 3 -45.44 -12.98 -40.13
CA LEU A 3 -45.25 -11.62 -39.68
C LEU A 3 -46.36 -11.22 -38.69
N GLY A 4 -45.98 -10.51 -37.65
CA GLY A 4 -46.90 -9.75 -36.79
C GLY A 4 -46.22 -9.41 -35.47
N ARG A 5 -46.26 -8.20 -34.92
CA ARG A 5 -46.87 -6.94 -35.32
C ARG A 5 -46.20 -5.90 -34.39
N ARG A 6 -45.60 -4.85 -34.94
CA ARG A 6 -45.02 -3.75 -34.15
C ARG A 6 -46.15 -2.94 -33.52
N VAL A 7 -46.03 -2.63 -32.22
CA VAL A 7 -46.78 -1.56 -31.58
C VAL A 7 -45.76 -0.52 -31.14
N VAL A 8 -45.83 0.65 -31.80
CA VAL A 8 -45.19 1.89 -31.39
C VAL A 8 -46.26 2.70 -30.68
N LEU A 9 -46.03 3.05 -29.42
CA LEU A 9 -46.75 4.11 -28.73
C LEU A 9 -45.70 5.00 -28.07
N GLY A 10 -45.47 6.16 -28.69
CA GLY A 10 -44.79 7.27 -28.07
C GLY A 10 -45.81 8.16 -27.38
N THR A 11 -45.52 8.54 -26.14
CA THR A 11 -46.06 9.76 -25.53
C THR A 11 -44.95 10.40 -24.72
N ALA A 12 -44.75 11.69 -25.00
CA ALA A 12 -43.80 12.57 -24.39
C ALA A 12 -43.98 12.67 -22.86
N GLY A 13 -42.87 12.63 -22.14
CA GLY A 13 -42.79 12.91 -20.71
C GLY A 13 -41.49 13.65 -20.42
N THR A 14 -41.65 14.91 -20.03
CA THR A 14 -40.62 15.86 -19.61
C THR A 14 -39.69 15.24 -18.54
N LEU A 15 -38.40 15.11 -18.83
CA LEU A 15 -37.36 14.70 -17.88
C LEU A 15 -36.57 15.94 -17.45
N LEU A 16 -36.80 16.39 -16.23
CA LEU A 16 -35.92 17.32 -15.52
C LEU A 16 -35.80 16.85 -14.06
N LEU A 17 -34.54 16.70 -13.65
CA LEU A 17 -34.00 16.56 -12.28
C LEU A 17 -34.07 15.19 -11.58
N GLY A 18 -32.87 14.66 -11.33
CA GLY A 18 -32.56 13.92 -10.10
C GLY A 18 -32.44 12.40 -10.23
N GLY A 19 -31.21 11.88 -10.35
CA GLY A 19 -30.94 10.46 -10.14
C GLY A 19 -29.76 9.92 -10.94
N ILE A 20 -28.53 10.20 -10.49
CA ILE A 20 -27.40 9.31 -10.81
C ILE A 20 -27.47 8.17 -9.79
N ALA A 21 -28.40 7.24 -10.01
CA ALA A 21 -28.55 6.04 -9.22
C ALA A 21 -28.81 4.87 -10.18
N GLY A 22 -27.89 3.92 -10.20
CA GLY A 22 -27.92 2.75 -11.08
C GLY A 22 -26.80 2.80 -12.11
N THR A 23 -25.60 2.40 -11.70
CA THR A 23 -24.56 1.92 -12.61
C THR A 23 -25.10 0.71 -13.35
N ALA A 24 -25.75 0.95 -14.49
CA ALA A 24 -26.03 -0.07 -15.47
C ALA A 24 -24.69 -0.64 -15.94
N TRP A 25 -24.33 -1.82 -15.42
CA TRP A 25 -23.48 -2.77 -16.09
C TRP A 25 -23.93 -2.81 -17.56
N MET A 26 -23.04 -2.42 -18.46
CA MET A 26 -23.44 -2.08 -19.82
C MET A 26 -23.95 -3.34 -20.53
N LEU A 27 -25.27 -3.44 -20.64
CA LEU A 27 -25.98 -4.37 -21.51
C LEU A 27 -25.61 -4.02 -22.95
N TRP A 28 -24.78 -4.83 -23.59
CA TRP A 28 -24.62 -4.77 -25.03
C TRP A 28 -25.97 -5.08 -25.70
N PRO A 29 -26.40 -4.32 -26.71
CA PRO A 29 -27.54 -4.72 -27.54
C PRO A 29 -27.23 -6.08 -28.18
N GLU A 30 -28.26 -6.92 -28.32
CA GLU A 30 -28.18 -8.33 -28.72
C GLU A 30 -27.19 -8.59 -29.88
N GLY A 31 -25.99 -9.07 -29.52
CA GLY A 31 -24.92 -9.44 -30.43
C GLY A 31 -23.61 -9.68 -29.66
N PRO A 32 -22.69 -10.53 -30.15
CA PRO A 32 -21.37 -10.63 -29.57
C PRO A 32 -20.70 -9.25 -29.64
N PRO A 33 -20.03 -8.79 -28.57
CA PRO A 33 -19.34 -7.52 -28.61
C PRO A 33 -18.34 -7.53 -29.78
N PRO A 34 -18.23 -6.43 -30.54
CA PRO A 34 -17.24 -6.34 -31.60
C PRO A 34 -15.84 -6.59 -31.01
N PRO A 35 -14.91 -7.17 -31.78
CA PRO A 35 -13.56 -7.41 -31.31
C PRO A 35 -12.97 -6.12 -30.74
N GLN A 36 -12.37 -6.20 -29.55
CA GLN A 36 -11.84 -5.01 -28.86
C GLN A 36 -10.33 -4.93 -29.06
N ARG A 37 -9.84 -3.71 -29.28
CA ARG A 37 -8.42 -3.36 -29.13
C ARG A 37 -8.20 -2.80 -27.75
N HIS A 38 -7.13 -3.26 -27.11
CA HIS A 38 -6.74 -2.81 -25.79
C HIS A 38 -5.45 -2.00 -25.86
N GLY A 39 -5.49 -0.82 -25.27
CA GLY A 39 -4.30 0.00 -25.06
C GLY A 39 -3.37 -0.59 -24.00
N PRO A 40 -2.23 0.08 -23.75
CA PRO A 40 -1.27 -0.37 -22.75
C PRO A 40 -1.89 -0.41 -21.35
N ARG A 41 -1.47 -1.40 -20.56
CA ARG A 41 -1.89 -1.56 -19.17
C ARG A 41 -1.33 -0.43 -18.31
N ARG A 42 -2.19 0.22 -17.53
CA ARG A 42 -1.81 1.18 -16.49
C ARG A 42 -2.25 0.64 -15.14
N LEU A 43 -1.43 0.85 -14.13
CA LEU A 43 -1.75 0.44 -12.77
C LEU A 43 -2.65 1.46 -12.08
N LEU A 44 -3.63 0.95 -11.34
CA LEU A 44 -4.44 1.68 -10.37
C LEU A 44 -3.99 1.37 -8.95
N PRO A 45 -3.28 2.28 -8.27
CA PRO A 45 -2.90 2.08 -6.88
C PRO A 45 -4.10 2.30 -5.94
N PRO A 46 -4.06 1.84 -4.68
CA PRO A 46 -2.97 1.12 -4.02
C PRO A 46 -2.85 -0.36 -4.41
N LEU A 47 -1.70 -0.96 -4.12
CA LEU A 47 -1.49 -2.41 -4.16
C LEU A 47 -1.97 -3.04 -2.87
N LEU A 48 -2.25 -4.33 -2.91
CA LEU A 48 -2.62 -5.12 -1.76
C LEU A 48 -1.78 -6.39 -1.72
N ARG A 49 -1.36 -6.80 -0.53
CA ARG A 49 -0.72 -8.09 -0.32
C ARG A 49 -1.56 -8.88 0.66
N ALA A 50 -1.83 -10.13 0.33
CA ALA A 50 -2.59 -11.00 1.20
C ALA A 50 -2.00 -12.40 1.20
N ARG A 51 -2.29 -13.11 2.31
CA ARG A 51 -1.98 -14.52 2.44
C ARG A 51 -3.27 -15.32 2.53
N VAL A 52 -3.54 -16.13 1.52
CA VAL A 52 -4.68 -17.04 1.50
C VAL A 52 -4.14 -18.46 1.68
N GLY A 53 -4.34 -19.02 2.87
CA GLY A 53 -3.71 -20.30 3.24
C GLY A 53 -2.19 -20.16 3.29
N GLN A 54 -1.48 -20.92 2.45
CA GLN A 54 -0.01 -20.85 2.32
C GLN A 54 0.46 -19.88 1.23
N ASP A 55 -0.46 -19.40 0.39
CA ASP A 55 -0.10 -18.60 -0.76
C ASP A 55 0.07 -17.13 -0.38
N ASP A 56 1.16 -16.52 -0.81
CA ASP A 56 1.48 -15.12 -0.60
C ASP A 56 1.32 -14.38 -1.93
N SER A 57 0.29 -13.55 -2.05
CA SER A 57 -0.11 -12.94 -3.32
C SER A 57 -0.15 -11.42 -3.23
N VAL A 58 0.23 -10.79 -4.34
CA VAL A 58 0.09 -9.35 -4.55
C VAL A 58 -1.06 -9.12 -5.53
N PHE A 59 -2.04 -8.34 -5.09
CA PHE A 59 -3.18 -7.93 -5.87
C PHE A 59 -3.01 -6.49 -6.30
N LEU A 60 -3.41 -6.22 -7.54
CA LEU A 60 -3.38 -4.89 -8.11
C LEU A 60 -4.53 -4.72 -9.09
N LEU A 61 -5.07 -3.50 -9.14
CA LEU A 61 -6.03 -3.13 -10.17
C LEU A 61 -5.29 -2.54 -11.36
N THR A 62 -5.72 -2.87 -12.56
CA THR A 62 -5.20 -2.26 -13.79
C THR A 62 -6.33 -1.67 -14.59
N ARG A 63 -6.01 -0.60 -15.33
CA ARG A 63 -6.88 -0.01 -16.35
C ARG A 63 -6.22 -0.07 -17.71
N ARG A 64 -7.03 -0.31 -18.74
CA ARG A 64 -6.61 -0.33 -20.15
C ARG A 64 -7.63 0.43 -20.97
N ALA A 65 -7.17 1.30 -21.86
CA ALA A 65 -8.05 1.87 -22.87
C ALA A 65 -8.70 0.73 -23.67
N GLU A 66 -10.01 0.80 -23.86
CA GLU A 66 -10.79 -0.17 -24.62
C GLU A 66 -11.44 0.57 -25.79
N GLN A 67 -11.23 0.03 -26.98
CA GLN A 67 -11.69 0.62 -28.23
C GLN A 67 -12.19 -0.48 -29.16
N ASP A 68 -13.24 -0.20 -29.92
CA ASP A 68 -13.69 -1.11 -30.96
C ASP A 68 -12.56 -1.32 -31.99
N ALA A 69 -12.32 -2.56 -32.40
CA ALA A 69 -11.37 -2.86 -33.45
C ALA A 69 -11.78 -2.27 -34.80
N THR A 70 -13.07 -1.97 -35.01
CA THR A 70 -13.56 -1.33 -36.24
C THR A 70 -13.32 0.18 -36.27
N ASP A 71 -13.05 0.81 -35.13
CA ASP A 71 -12.75 2.24 -35.09
C ASP A 71 -11.43 2.56 -35.83
N PRO A 72 -11.22 3.80 -36.29
CA PRO A 72 -9.91 4.24 -36.73
C PRO A 72 -8.88 4.08 -35.58
N PRO A 73 -7.63 3.65 -35.85
CA PRO A 73 -6.59 3.52 -34.82
C PRO A 73 -6.34 4.80 -34.00
N ASP A 74 -6.58 5.96 -34.60
CA ASP A 74 -6.37 7.28 -33.98
C ASP A 74 -7.63 7.82 -33.26
N ALA A 75 -8.76 7.11 -33.33
CA ALA A 75 -9.96 7.54 -32.62
C ALA A 75 -9.75 7.43 -31.09
N PRO A 76 -10.20 8.41 -30.30
CA PRO A 76 -10.02 8.37 -28.86
C PRO A 76 -10.79 7.19 -28.26
N PRO A 77 -10.18 6.39 -27.37
CA PRO A 77 -10.86 5.25 -26.77
C PRO A 77 -12.04 5.75 -25.92
N PRO A 78 -13.25 5.25 -26.15
CA PRO A 78 -14.43 5.70 -25.42
C PRO A 78 -14.48 5.15 -23.99
N ARG A 79 -13.75 4.05 -23.72
CA ARG A 79 -13.89 3.26 -22.50
C ARG A 79 -12.55 2.86 -21.92
N GLU A 80 -12.60 2.46 -20.65
CA GLU A 80 -11.53 1.77 -19.96
C GLU A 80 -12.03 0.46 -19.39
N ARG A 81 -11.25 -0.58 -19.63
CA ARG A 81 -11.39 -1.88 -18.99
C ARG A 81 -10.61 -1.87 -17.68
N ILE A 82 -11.23 -2.33 -16.60
CA ILE A 82 -10.63 -2.53 -15.28
C ILE A 82 -10.50 -4.03 -15.00
N ASP A 83 -9.28 -4.46 -14.68
CA ASP A 83 -8.97 -5.84 -14.34
C ASP A 83 -8.32 -5.92 -12.94
N LEU A 84 -8.64 -6.99 -12.19
CA LEU A 84 -7.86 -7.42 -11.03
C LEU A 84 -6.79 -8.40 -11.50
N LEU A 85 -5.53 -8.11 -11.18
CA LEU A 85 -4.41 -9.02 -11.39
C LEU A 85 -3.90 -9.53 -10.05
N ALA A 86 -3.77 -10.85 -9.93
CA ALA A 86 -3.13 -11.50 -8.80
C ALA A 86 -1.78 -12.09 -9.23
N LEU A 87 -0.73 -11.77 -8.48
CA LEU A 87 0.62 -12.24 -8.71
C LEU A 87 1.13 -13.01 -7.50
N ASP A 88 1.93 -14.05 -7.71
CA ASP A 88 2.72 -14.65 -6.64
C ASP A 88 3.76 -13.64 -6.12
N ALA A 89 3.85 -13.44 -4.80
CA ALA A 89 4.70 -12.38 -4.23
C ALA A 89 6.20 -12.65 -4.39
N ALA A 90 6.62 -13.91 -4.50
CA ALA A 90 8.02 -14.29 -4.62
C ALA A 90 8.54 -14.15 -6.05
N THR A 91 7.79 -14.73 -7.00
CA THR A 91 8.17 -14.85 -8.41
C THR A 91 7.58 -13.74 -9.29
N LEU A 92 6.57 -13.02 -8.79
CA LEU A 92 5.74 -12.08 -9.57
C LEU A 92 5.07 -12.74 -10.79
N ALA A 93 4.95 -14.08 -10.80
CA ALA A 93 4.23 -14.80 -11.82
C ALA A 93 2.71 -14.55 -11.69
N PRO A 94 1.97 -14.41 -12.81
CA PRO A 94 0.54 -14.23 -12.75
C PRO A 94 -0.13 -15.49 -12.26
N ARG A 95 -1.05 -15.35 -11.30
CA ARG A 95 -1.91 -16.44 -10.83
C ARG A 95 -3.23 -16.44 -11.56
N PHE A 96 -3.88 -15.28 -11.61
CA PHE A 96 -5.10 -15.06 -12.39
C PHE A 96 -5.24 -13.58 -12.75
N GLU A 97 -6.07 -13.33 -13.76
CA GLU A 97 -6.57 -12.01 -14.14
C GLU A 97 -8.09 -12.10 -14.24
N ALA A 98 -8.80 -11.21 -13.55
CA ALA A 98 -10.24 -11.17 -13.54
C ALA A 98 -10.74 -9.82 -14.09
N TYR A 99 -11.58 -9.89 -15.12
CA TYR A 99 -12.30 -8.73 -15.63
C TYR A 99 -13.31 -8.25 -14.59
N LEU A 100 -13.25 -6.97 -14.22
CA LEU A 100 -14.17 -6.39 -13.25
C LEU A 100 -15.21 -5.49 -13.89
N ALA A 101 -14.80 -4.59 -14.79
CA ALA A 101 -15.70 -3.62 -15.39
C ALA A 101 -15.15 -3.04 -16.70
N SER A 102 -16.04 -2.52 -17.53
CA SER A 102 -15.72 -1.60 -18.60
C SER A 102 -16.53 -0.33 -18.40
N VAL A 103 -15.86 0.81 -18.26
CA VAL A 103 -16.48 2.10 -17.87
C VAL A 103 -16.11 3.19 -18.87
N PRO A 104 -16.84 4.32 -18.93
CA PRO A 104 -16.39 5.48 -19.69
C PRO A 104 -15.00 5.93 -19.24
N LEU A 105 -14.18 6.39 -20.19
CA LEU A 105 -12.83 6.89 -19.92
C LEU A 105 -12.84 7.92 -18.78
N GLY A 106 -12.00 7.71 -17.76
CA GLY A 106 -11.90 8.58 -16.60
C GLY A 106 -13.08 8.59 -15.61
N ALA A 107 -14.07 7.69 -15.73
CA ALA A 107 -15.23 7.64 -14.83
C ALA A 107 -14.88 7.21 -13.39
N LEU A 108 -13.90 6.31 -13.22
CA LEU A 108 -13.53 5.73 -11.92
C LEU A 108 -12.22 6.31 -11.38
N ARG A 109 -12.22 7.60 -11.03
CA ARG A 109 -10.99 8.29 -10.58
C ARG A 109 -10.49 7.86 -9.20
N ASP A 110 -11.39 7.42 -8.33
CA ASP A 110 -11.12 7.03 -6.94
C ASP A 110 -11.08 5.49 -6.76
N ALA A 111 -11.13 4.75 -7.87
CA ALA A 111 -11.04 3.30 -7.88
C ALA A 111 -9.76 2.82 -7.17
N GLY A 112 -9.87 1.73 -6.43
CA GLY A 112 -8.73 1.19 -5.73
C GLY A 112 -9.05 -0.02 -4.88
N LEU A 113 -8.01 -0.79 -4.57
CA LEU A 113 -8.06 -1.81 -3.52
C LEU A 113 -8.17 -1.11 -2.15
N MET A 114 -8.90 -1.73 -1.23
CA MET A 114 -9.08 -1.22 0.13
C MET A 114 -8.39 -2.11 1.15
N ALA A 115 -8.73 -3.39 1.15
CA ALA A 115 -8.20 -4.37 2.08
C ALA A 115 -8.44 -5.80 1.59
N GLU A 116 -7.76 -6.75 2.19
CA GLU A 116 -8.13 -8.16 2.20
C GLU A 116 -8.49 -8.57 3.63
N GLN A 117 -9.50 -9.44 3.77
CA GLN A 117 -9.88 -10.03 5.04
C GLN A 117 -10.34 -11.48 4.86
N GLY A 118 -9.52 -12.44 5.31
CA GLY A 118 -9.76 -13.88 5.19
C GLY A 118 -9.52 -14.42 3.78
N ALA A 119 -10.53 -14.29 2.91
CA ALA A 119 -10.44 -14.66 1.48
C ALA A 119 -11.19 -13.66 0.60
N THR A 120 -11.51 -12.50 1.15
CA THR A 120 -12.31 -11.46 0.50
C THR A 120 -11.45 -10.22 0.30
N ILE A 121 -11.34 -9.77 -0.95
CA ILE A 121 -10.71 -8.51 -1.33
C ILE A 121 -11.82 -7.45 -1.43
N TRP A 122 -11.68 -6.40 -0.65
CA TRP A 122 -12.56 -5.24 -0.69
C TRP A 122 -12.01 -4.21 -1.67
N THR A 123 -12.86 -3.77 -2.59
CA THR A 123 -12.52 -2.81 -3.65
C THR A 123 -13.54 -1.69 -3.69
N TRP A 124 -13.09 -0.51 -4.10
CA TRP A 124 -13.96 0.60 -4.48
C TRP A 124 -13.87 0.80 -5.99
N LEU A 125 -14.99 0.69 -6.71
CA LEU A 125 -15.08 0.87 -8.16
C LEU A 125 -16.30 1.74 -8.52
N GLY A 126 -16.44 2.90 -7.88
CA GLY A 126 -17.66 3.72 -7.92
C GLY A 126 -18.78 3.21 -7.01
N GLY A 127 -18.47 2.16 -6.25
CA GLY A 127 -19.27 1.51 -5.23
C GLY A 127 -18.41 0.46 -4.54
N ILE A 128 -18.85 -0.03 -3.38
CA ILE A 128 -18.15 -1.11 -2.66
C ILE A 128 -18.33 -2.44 -3.39
N GLY A 129 -17.26 -3.23 -3.48
CA GLY A 129 -17.28 -4.58 -4.04
C GLY A 129 -16.42 -5.54 -3.23
N ALA A 130 -16.90 -6.78 -3.11
CA ALA A 130 -16.22 -7.91 -2.51
C ALA A 130 -15.82 -8.90 -3.61
N LEU A 131 -14.53 -9.19 -3.72
CA LEU A 131 -13.97 -10.14 -4.68
C LEU A 131 -13.33 -11.32 -3.95
N SER A 132 -13.34 -12.49 -4.56
CA SER A 132 -12.61 -13.65 -4.06
C SER A 132 -11.11 -13.46 -4.25
N ALA A 133 -10.33 -13.66 -3.18
CA ALA A 133 -8.88 -13.61 -3.25
C ALA A 133 -8.26 -14.82 -4.00
N VAL A 134 -9.05 -15.86 -4.27
CA VAL A 134 -8.59 -17.11 -4.91
C VAL A 134 -8.63 -17.02 -6.43
N ASP A 135 -9.69 -16.44 -6.99
CA ASP A 135 -10.00 -16.46 -8.43
C ASP A 135 -10.53 -15.12 -8.96
N GLY A 136 -10.70 -14.11 -8.10
CA GLY A 136 -11.14 -12.77 -8.49
C GLY A 136 -12.63 -12.66 -8.81
N ARG A 137 -13.43 -13.71 -8.62
CA ARG A 137 -14.88 -13.64 -8.85
C ARG A 137 -15.54 -12.65 -7.90
N VAL A 138 -16.57 -11.95 -8.39
CA VAL A 138 -17.41 -11.08 -7.54
C VAL A 138 -18.20 -11.94 -6.57
N LEU A 139 -18.05 -11.68 -5.27
CA LEU A 139 -18.77 -12.36 -4.19
C LEU A 139 -20.00 -11.57 -3.76
N ALA A 140 -19.86 -10.25 -3.68
CA ALA A 140 -20.95 -9.32 -3.43
C ALA A 140 -20.58 -7.95 -4.02
N ASP A 141 -21.56 -7.24 -4.52
CA ASP A 141 -21.45 -5.83 -4.90
C ASP A 141 -22.34 -4.97 -4.00
N GLN A 142 -22.33 -3.66 -4.22
CA GLN A 142 -23.11 -2.72 -3.42
C GLN A 142 -24.63 -3.05 -3.40
N PRO A 143 -25.30 -3.34 -4.53
CA PRO A 143 -26.67 -3.84 -4.54
C PRO A 143 -26.86 -5.14 -3.75
N GLY A 144 -26.00 -6.14 -3.93
CA GLY A 144 -26.09 -7.41 -3.19
C GLY A 144 -25.89 -7.24 -1.69
N LEU A 145 -25.00 -6.33 -1.26
CA LEU A 145 -24.82 -5.99 0.15
C LEU A 145 -26.05 -5.31 0.74
N ALA A 146 -26.75 -4.46 -0.03
CA ALA A 146 -27.98 -3.81 0.39
C ALA A 146 -29.15 -4.81 0.50
N GLU A 147 -29.21 -5.80 -0.40
CA GLU A 147 -30.20 -6.88 -0.35
C GLU A 147 -30.00 -7.78 0.88
N LEU A 148 -28.74 -8.16 1.17
CA LEU A 148 -28.39 -8.96 2.35
C LEU A 148 -28.57 -8.20 3.68
N ASN A 149 -28.53 -6.87 3.63
CA ASN A 149 -28.59 -6.01 4.81
C ASN A 149 -29.57 -4.83 4.62
N PRO A 150 -30.89 -5.05 4.68
CA PRO A 150 -31.88 -4.00 4.40
C PRO A 150 -31.80 -2.75 5.29
N GLY A 151 -31.18 -2.85 6.47
CA GLY A 151 -30.97 -1.73 7.40
C GLY A 151 -29.62 -1.01 7.26
N LEU A 152 -28.74 -1.48 6.37
CA LEU A 152 -27.43 -0.89 6.14
C LEU A 152 -27.55 0.29 5.16
N PRO A 153 -27.09 1.51 5.50
CA PRO A 153 -27.22 2.68 4.65
C PRO A 153 -26.19 2.69 3.50
N VAL A 154 -26.08 1.59 2.75
CA VAL A 154 -25.13 1.43 1.64
C VAL A 154 -25.47 2.40 0.50
N ALA A 155 -26.75 2.67 0.27
CA ALA A 155 -27.19 3.62 -0.76
C ALA A 155 -26.71 5.05 -0.48
N ASP A 156 -26.58 5.43 0.79
CA ASP A 156 -26.07 6.74 1.21
C ASP A 156 -24.54 6.81 1.15
N ALA A 157 -23.86 5.66 1.07
CA ALA A 157 -22.41 5.51 1.02
C ALA A 157 -21.85 5.77 -0.39
N THR A 158 -22.15 6.95 -0.95
CA THR A 158 -21.79 7.35 -2.32
C THR A 158 -20.32 7.72 -2.51
N SER A 159 -19.54 7.76 -1.43
CA SER A 159 -18.12 8.10 -1.44
C SER A 159 -17.29 7.02 -0.76
N ARG A 160 -16.09 6.77 -1.30
CA ARG A 160 -15.07 5.90 -0.69
C ARG A 160 -14.78 6.28 0.77
N SER A 161 -14.87 7.56 1.12
CA SER A 161 -14.59 8.05 2.49
C SER A 161 -15.57 7.57 3.54
N ALA A 162 -16.78 7.11 3.14
CA ALA A 162 -17.73 6.48 4.05
C ALA A 162 -17.24 5.10 4.53
N TRP A 163 -16.26 4.52 3.83
CA TRP A 163 -15.72 3.20 4.12
C TRP A 163 -14.34 3.31 4.77
N ARG A 164 -14.15 2.60 5.87
CA ARG A 164 -12.92 2.62 6.67
C ARG A 164 -12.42 1.21 6.91
N VAL A 165 -11.11 1.05 6.84
CA VAL A 165 -10.43 -0.21 7.13
C VAL A 165 -9.85 -0.12 8.54
N ALA A 166 -10.29 -1.00 9.43
CA ALA A 166 -9.82 -1.10 10.81
C ALA A 166 -9.55 -2.58 11.17
N ASP A 167 -10.17 -3.09 12.23
CA ASP A 167 -10.26 -4.52 12.55
C ASP A 167 -11.17 -5.30 11.57
N ALA A 168 -11.95 -4.57 10.76
CA ALA A 168 -12.81 -5.04 9.67
C ALA A 168 -13.03 -3.93 8.64
N LEU A 169 -13.78 -4.22 7.57
CA LEU A 169 -14.37 -3.17 6.74
C LEU A 169 -15.56 -2.55 7.48
N LEU A 170 -15.49 -1.24 7.70
CA LEU A 170 -16.51 -0.46 8.38
C LEU A 170 -17.18 0.51 7.41
N LEU A 171 -18.51 0.60 7.47
CA LEU A 171 -19.30 1.66 6.85
C LEU A 171 -19.71 2.69 7.92
N GLN A 172 -19.36 3.96 7.70
CA GLN A 172 -19.78 5.07 8.53
C GLN A 172 -20.10 6.28 7.64
N VAL A 173 -21.39 6.49 7.35
CA VAL A 173 -21.86 7.52 6.42
C VAL A 173 -21.68 8.95 6.97
N ALA A 174 -21.73 9.11 8.30
CA ALA A 174 -21.47 10.38 8.97
C ALA A 174 -20.82 10.16 10.36
N PRO A 175 -20.08 11.16 10.90
CA PRO A 175 -19.38 11.01 12.17
C PRO A 175 -20.27 10.63 13.36
N ASN A 176 -21.52 11.12 13.37
CA ASN A 176 -22.48 10.89 14.44
C ASN A 176 -23.33 9.63 14.22
N TRP A 177 -23.11 8.90 13.13
CA TRP A 177 -23.83 7.68 12.83
C TRP A 177 -23.05 6.47 13.35
N PRO A 178 -23.76 5.39 13.74
CA PRO A 178 -23.10 4.14 14.09
C PRO A 178 -22.24 3.67 12.91
N ALA A 179 -21.02 3.22 13.23
CA ALA A 179 -20.23 2.47 12.28
C ALA A 179 -20.81 1.06 12.17
N TRP A 180 -20.96 0.56 10.96
CA TRP A 180 -21.41 -0.79 10.66
C TRP A 180 -20.22 -1.62 10.22
N ARG A 181 -20.07 -2.79 10.82
CA ARG A 181 -19.04 -3.77 10.51
C ARG A 181 -19.61 -4.82 9.57
N ILE A 182 -18.92 -5.13 8.48
CA ILE A 182 -19.31 -6.21 7.55
C ILE A 182 -18.44 -7.42 7.80
N ASP A 183 -19.05 -8.58 8.01
CA ASP A 183 -18.32 -9.84 8.12
C ASP A 183 -17.95 -10.37 6.72
N PRO A 184 -16.66 -10.64 6.43
CA PRO A 184 -16.22 -11.02 5.08
C PRO A 184 -16.64 -12.43 4.64
N ARG A 185 -17.24 -13.25 5.53
CA ARG A 185 -17.58 -14.66 5.26
C ARG A 185 -19.00 -14.83 4.75
N ASP A 186 -19.93 -14.03 5.25
CA ASP A 186 -21.36 -14.08 4.91
C ASP A 186 -21.93 -12.71 4.53
N PHE A 187 -21.12 -11.65 4.59
CA PHE A 187 -21.47 -10.29 4.21
C PHE A 187 -22.60 -9.67 5.03
N HIS A 188 -22.95 -10.27 6.17
CA HIS A 188 -23.87 -9.65 7.11
C HIS A 188 -23.19 -8.51 7.87
N ALA A 189 -23.94 -7.43 8.05
CA ALA A 189 -23.51 -6.24 8.73
C ALA A 189 -24.09 -6.16 10.14
N SER A 190 -23.28 -5.76 11.10
CA SER A 190 -23.69 -5.47 12.47
C SER A 190 -23.16 -4.12 12.93
N VAL A 191 -23.80 -3.51 13.93
CA VAL A 191 -23.29 -2.26 14.51
C VAL A 191 -21.96 -2.55 15.23
N ALA A 192 -20.93 -1.75 14.93
CA ALA A 192 -19.59 -1.89 15.48
C ALA A 192 -19.50 -1.32 16.93
N GLN A 193 -20.30 -1.86 17.84
CA GLN A 193 -20.23 -1.58 19.27
C GLN A 193 -19.45 -2.69 19.97
N GLY A 194 -18.14 -2.49 20.15
CA GLY A 194 -17.27 -3.45 20.83
C GLY A 194 -16.71 -4.56 19.93
N ALA A 195 -16.25 -5.64 20.56
CA ALA A 195 -15.72 -6.82 19.87
C ALA A 195 -16.83 -7.48 19.05
N ALA A 196 -16.48 -8.09 17.91
CA ALA A 196 -17.42 -8.87 17.12
C ALA A 196 -17.86 -10.12 17.90
N ASP A 197 -19.12 -10.55 17.73
CA ASP A 197 -19.68 -11.75 18.38
C ASP A 197 -18.86 -13.01 18.08
N ARG A 198 -18.25 -13.05 16.88
CA ARG A 198 -17.25 -14.05 16.50
C ARG A 198 -15.95 -13.36 16.11
N PRO A 199 -14.78 -13.92 16.45
CA PRO A 199 -13.50 -13.39 15.99
C PRO A 199 -13.46 -13.32 14.46
N LEU A 200 -13.17 -12.13 13.94
CA LEU A 200 -13.03 -11.90 12.50
C LEU A 200 -11.62 -12.26 12.02
N PRO A 201 -11.45 -12.59 10.73
CA PRO A 201 -10.11 -12.75 10.17
C PRO A 201 -9.34 -11.43 10.26
N ALA A 202 -8.02 -11.51 10.38
CA ALA A 202 -7.18 -10.32 10.37
C ALA A 202 -7.34 -9.55 9.05
N VAL A 203 -7.32 -8.22 9.14
CA VAL A 203 -7.42 -7.33 7.98
C VAL A 203 -6.04 -6.95 7.51
N ASN A 204 -5.80 -7.15 6.20
CA ASN A 204 -4.63 -6.66 5.51
C ASN A 204 -5.03 -5.44 4.68
N ALA A 205 -4.72 -4.23 5.16
CA ALA A 205 -5.04 -3.01 4.43
C ALA A 205 -4.19 -2.88 3.15
N ALA A 206 -4.76 -2.24 2.12
CA ALA A 206 -4.00 -1.90 0.93
C ALA A 206 -2.85 -0.94 1.27
N ALA A 207 -1.70 -1.16 0.63
CA ALA A 207 -0.47 -0.46 0.95
C ALA A 207 -0.60 1.04 0.62
N PRO A 208 -0.15 1.94 1.51
CA PRO A 208 -0.19 3.36 1.23
C PRO A 208 0.65 3.68 -0.02
N VAL A 209 0.18 4.68 -0.76
CA VAL A 209 0.86 5.21 -1.93
C VAL A 209 1.59 6.46 -1.48
N GLY A 210 2.93 6.46 -1.60
CA GLY A 210 3.73 7.60 -1.18
C GLY A 210 3.37 8.83 -2.02
N GLN A 211 2.84 9.87 -1.36
CA GLN A 211 2.53 11.18 -1.95
C GLN A 211 3.69 12.19 -1.79
N GLY A 212 4.83 11.78 -1.23
CA GLY A 212 5.85 12.68 -0.67
C GLY A 212 7.24 12.65 -1.30
N GLY A 213 7.39 12.17 -2.53
CA GLY A 213 8.71 12.06 -3.18
C GLY A 213 9.59 10.94 -2.62
N PRO A 214 10.91 10.97 -2.85
CA PRO A 214 11.82 9.83 -2.66
C PRO A 214 12.02 9.37 -1.20
N THR A 215 11.48 10.10 -0.22
CA THR A 215 11.64 9.83 1.22
C THR A 215 10.39 9.28 1.91
N ALA A 216 9.26 9.15 1.21
CA ALA A 216 7.96 8.79 1.81
C ALA A 216 7.94 7.45 2.59
N PHE A 217 8.90 6.57 2.33
CA PHE A 217 9.02 5.24 2.93
C PHE A 217 10.33 5.09 3.73
N ARG A 218 10.87 6.19 4.27
CA ARG A 218 12.19 6.20 4.89
C ARG A 218 12.15 6.91 6.24
N VAL A 219 12.88 6.37 7.22
CA VAL A 219 13.19 7.05 8.49
C VAL A 219 14.68 6.98 8.78
N ASN A 220 15.21 7.98 9.50
CA ASN A 220 16.66 8.12 9.69
C ASN A 220 17.21 7.31 10.88
N GLU A 221 16.34 6.75 11.71
CA GLU A 221 16.77 5.90 12.82
C GLU A 221 15.77 4.79 13.06
N ALA A 222 16.25 3.76 13.74
CA ALA A 222 15.51 2.57 14.07
C ALA A 222 16.01 1.99 15.40
N ARG A 223 15.10 1.37 16.14
CA ARG A 223 15.38 0.70 17.41
C ARG A 223 14.93 -0.76 17.35
N LEU A 224 15.80 -1.68 17.74
CA LEU A 224 15.54 -3.12 17.84
C LEU A 224 15.92 -3.58 19.26
N GLY A 225 14.93 -3.58 20.16
CA GLY A 225 15.19 -3.78 21.59
C GLY A 225 16.06 -2.64 22.15
N GLU A 226 17.23 -2.99 22.70
CA GLU A 226 18.22 -2.01 23.15
C GLU A 226 19.10 -1.49 22.00
N ALA A 227 19.18 -2.18 20.86
CA ALA A 227 20.02 -1.74 19.76
C ALA A 227 19.40 -0.54 19.06
N TRP A 228 20.23 0.45 18.74
CA TRP A 228 19.87 1.61 17.94
C TRP A 228 20.74 1.68 16.69
N LEU A 229 20.12 2.01 15.57
CA LEU A 229 20.78 2.29 14.30
C LEU A 229 20.31 3.66 13.80
N GLY A 230 21.24 4.51 13.37
CA GLY A 230 20.94 5.87 12.93
C GLY A 230 21.75 6.31 11.72
N LEU A 231 21.19 7.23 10.95
CA LEU A 231 21.74 7.76 9.70
C LEU A 231 21.86 9.29 9.76
N PRO A 232 22.64 9.84 10.70
CA PRO A 232 22.95 11.27 10.71
C PRO A 232 23.75 11.67 9.47
N ALA A 233 23.94 12.98 9.27
CA ALA A 233 24.90 13.47 8.28
C ALA A 233 26.29 12.88 8.58
N ALA A 234 27.07 12.55 7.55
CA ALA A 234 28.42 12.01 7.73
C ALA A 234 29.36 12.96 8.49
N THR A 235 29.06 14.26 8.48
CA THR A 235 29.77 15.31 9.22
C THR A 235 29.24 15.55 10.63
N GLU A 236 28.08 14.97 11.00
CA GLU A 236 27.49 15.14 12.32
C GLU A 236 28.28 14.33 13.35
N LYS A 237 28.76 15.01 14.40
CA LYS A 237 29.47 14.39 15.51
C LYS A 237 28.48 14.03 16.62
N LEU A 238 28.22 12.73 16.80
CA LEU A 238 27.44 12.23 17.92
C LEU A 238 28.35 11.98 19.13
N ILE A 239 28.00 12.56 20.29
CA ILE A 239 28.76 12.43 21.54
C ILE A 239 27.87 11.76 22.58
N PRO A 240 28.16 10.52 23.01
CA PRO A 240 27.42 9.85 24.07
C PRO A 240 27.78 10.41 25.46
N PRO A 241 26.92 10.29 26.49
CA PRO A 241 25.54 9.80 26.42
C PRO A 241 24.63 10.82 25.74
N LEU A 242 23.88 10.39 24.72
CA LEU A 242 22.99 11.27 23.97
C LEU A 242 21.55 11.11 24.51
N PRO A 243 20.88 12.18 24.99
CA PRO A 243 19.48 12.12 25.36
C PRO A 243 18.56 12.11 24.12
N PRO A 244 17.33 11.58 24.22
CA PRO A 244 16.35 11.69 23.15
C PRO A 244 15.97 13.17 22.91
N ARG A 245 15.71 13.49 21.64
CA ARG A 245 15.18 14.75 21.13
C ARG A 245 13.65 14.67 21.13
N GLY A 246 13.01 15.54 21.90
CA GLY A 246 11.54 15.65 21.95
C GLY A 246 10.86 14.50 22.72
N GLN A 247 9.53 14.45 22.61
CA GLN A 247 8.70 13.52 23.38
C GLN A 247 8.63 12.10 22.76
N ASP A 248 9.04 11.95 21.51
CA ASP A 248 8.89 10.70 20.75
C ASP A 248 10.01 9.68 21.03
N GLY A 249 10.92 9.98 21.96
CA GLY A 249 12.05 9.10 22.31
C GLY A 249 13.10 8.95 21.20
N ARG A 250 13.08 9.83 20.19
CA ARG A 250 13.98 9.79 19.03
C ARG A 250 15.33 10.42 19.31
N PHE A 251 16.42 9.95 18.71
CA PHE A 251 17.76 10.56 18.91
C PHE A 251 18.19 11.46 17.74
N LEU A 252 17.63 11.23 16.55
CA LEU A 252 17.86 12.03 15.34
C LEU A 252 16.64 12.85 14.94
N SER A 253 16.89 13.89 14.13
CA SER A 253 15.82 14.68 13.52
C SER A 253 15.01 13.84 12.51
N PRO A 254 13.67 13.92 12.53
CA PRO A 254 12.83 13.25 11.53
C PRO A 254 13.01 13.83 10.12
N ALA A 255 13.39 15.10 9.99
CA ALA A 255 13.59 15.76 8.70
C ALA A 255 14.78 15.18 7.89
N GLY A 256 15.68 14.47 8.56
CA GLY A 256 16.91 13.95 7.96
C GLY A 256 17.92 15.03 7.62
N PRO A 257 19.08 14.63 7.09
CA PRO A 257 20.08 15.57 6.63
C PRO A 257 19.65 16.26 5.33
N PRO A 258 20.17 17.47 5.05
CA PRO A 258 19.87 18.18 3.81
C PRO A 258 20.21 17.34 2.56
N PRO A 259 19.44 17.46 1.46
CA PRO A 259 19.76 16.80 0.19
C PRO A 259 21.21 17.08 -0.26
N GLY A 260 21.87 16.08 -0.82
CA GLY A 260 23.27 16.16 -1.24
C GLY A 260 24.30 15.97 -0.11
N THR A 261 23.85 15.89 1.15
CA THR A 261 24.72 15.53 2.27
C THR A 261 24.80 14.01 2.38
N GLY A 262 26.00 13.46 2.24
CA GLY A 262 26.23 12.03 2.49
C GLY A 262 25.91 11.69 3.95
N GLN A 263 25.29 10.54 4.17
CA GLN A 263 25.00 9.97 5.49
C GLN A 263 26.02 8.91 5.88
N ALA A 264 26.11 8.65 7.17
CA ALA A 264 26.84 7.51 7.68
C ALA A 264 25.97 6.70 8.63
N LEU A 265 26.07 5.38 8.57
CA LEU A 265 25.38 4.50 9.50
C LEU A 265 26.14 4.42 10.82
N TRP A 266 25.44 4.74 11.89
CA TRP A 266 25.87 4.57 13.26
C TRP A 266 25.08 3.47 13.94
N ARG A 267 25.71 2.81 14.90
CA ARG A 267 25.08 1.90 15.85
C ARG A 267 25.30 2.40 17.28
N GLY A 268 24.43 2.01 18.19
CA GLY A 268 24.56 2.27 19.61
C GLY A 268 23.59 1.43 20.44
N ALA A 269 23.56 1.69 21.75
CA ALA A 269 22.67 1.02 22.70
C ALA A 269 21.83 2.05 23.45
N VAL A 270 20.50 1.85 23.49
CA VAL A 270 19.57 2.63 24.30
C VAL A 270 19.42 1.94 25.65
N ARG A 271 19.86 2.60 26.71
CA ARG A 271 19.80 2.09 28.09
C ARG A 271 19.35 3.17 29.06
N LEU A 272 18.86 2.77 30.22
CA LEU A 272 18.68 3.68 31.34
C LEU A 272 20.05 4.07 31.89
N ALA A 273 20.32 5.37 31.90
CA ALA A 273 21.53 5.96 32.48
C ALA A 273 21.17 7.26 33.19
N SER A 274 22.17 7.86 33.85
CA SER A 274 21.98 9.10 34.61
C SER A 274 21.25 10.16 33.79
N ALA A 275 20.21 10.74 34.39
CA ALA A 275 19.47 11.85 33.80
C ALA A 275 20.21 13.19 33.95
N ALA A 276 21.34 13.20 34.67
CA ALA A 276 22.14 14.40 34.91
C ALA A 276 22.63 15.03 33.59
N PRO A 277 22.78 16.37 33.55
CA PRO A 277 23.33 17.05 32.38
C PRO A 277 24.78 16.61 32.10
N PRO A 278 25.27 16.68 30.85
CA PRO A 278 26.63 16.26 30.50
C PRO A 278 27.75 16.95 31.30
N SER A 279 27.48 18.15 31.84
CA SER A 279 28.41 18.92 32.68
C SER A 279 28.36 18.54 34.18
N TRP A 280 27.52 17.59 34.58
CA TRP A 280 27.40 17.18 35.97
C TRP A 280 28.70 16.48 36.44
N PRO A 281 29.29 16.90 37.57
CA PRO A 281 30.55 16.31 38.03
C PRO A 281 30.41 14.82 38.38
N ALA A 282 31.34 14.00 37.88
CA ALA A 282 31.32 12.55 38.11
C ALA A 282 31.43 12.15 39.60
N ASN A 283 31.92 13.05 40.46
CA ASN A 283 32.05 12.83 41.90
C ASN A 283 30.84 13.29 42.72
N MET A 284 29.79 13.85 42.09
CA MET A 284 28.56 14.23 42.77
C MET A 284 27.50 13.15 42.69
N PRO A 285 26.69 12.94 43.75
CA PRO A 285 25.63 11.95 43.75
C PRO A 285 24.59 12.26 42.67
N ASP A 286 24.18 11.24 41.93
CA ASP A 286 23.12 11.36 40.93
C ASP A 286 21.75 11.48 41.61
N ARG A 287 21.25 12.72 41.68
CA ARG A 287 19.90 13.04 42.19
C ARG A 287 18.89 13.25 41.06
N TRP A 288 19.30 13.12 39.81
CA TRP A 288 18.47 13.37 38.64
C TRP A 288 17.63 12.15 38.24
N GLY A 289 17.98 10.98 38.78
CA GLY A 289 17.34 9.72 38.45
C GLY A 289 17.88 9.12 37.16
N GLN A 290 17.14 8.18 36.59
CA GLN A 290 17.51 7.51 35.35
C GLN A 290 16.59 7.91 34.20
N ALA A 291 17.17 8.05 33.01
CA ALA A 291 16.43 8.28 31.78
C ALA A 291 17.08 7.49 30.63
N GLU A 292 16.34 7.26 29.56
CA GLU A 292 16.91 6.65 28.37
C GLU A 292 18.03 7.53 27.80
N ARG A 293 19.15 6.88 27.46
CA ARG A 293 20.32 7.48 26.83
C ARG A 293 20.83 6.54 25.74
N LEU A 294 21.31 7.13 24.67
CA LEU A 294 22.06 6.44 23.63
C LEU A 294 23.54 6.43 23.99
N LEU A 295 24.07 5.22 24.13
CA LEU A 295 25.42 4.89 24.57
C LEU A 295 26.13 4.04 23.50
N ASP A 296 27.39 3.71 23.73
CA ASP A 296 28.17 2.76 22.93
C ASP A 296 28.17 3.08 21.43
N LEU A 297 28.14 4.38 21.11
CA LEU A 297 28.04 4.87 19.74
C LEU A 297 29.28 4.51 18.92
N ALA A 298 29.06 3.84 17.79
CA ALA A 298 30.11 3.47 16.86
C ALA A 298 29.65 3.65 15.41
N LEU A 299 30.55 4.12 14.56
CA LEU A 299 30.36 4.11 13.12
C LEU A 299 30.38 2.66 12.61
N VAL A 300 29.47 2.32 11.70
CA VAL A 300 29.50 1.02 11.03
C VAL A 300 30.50 1.07 9.87
N ALA A 301 31.49 0.18 9.89
CA ALA A 301 32.56 0.16 8.89
C ALA A 301 32.01 0.01 7.46
N GLY A 302 32.53 0.84 6.53
CA GLY A 302 32.14 0.81 5.12
C GLY A 302 30.72 1.33 4.82
N MET A 303 30.03 1.92 5.80
CA MET A 303 28.67 2.45 5.64
C MET A 303 28.64 3.98 5.76
N THR A 304 29.52 4.64 5.02
CA THR A 304 29.67 6.11 4.93
C THR A 304 29.39 6.59 3.52
N GLY A 305 29.03 7.87 3.35
CA GLY A 305 28.77 8.46 2.04
C GLY A 305 27.46 7.96 1.40
N LEU A 306 26.53 7.47 2.23
CA LEU A 306 25.24 6.97 1.78
C LEU A 306 24.36 8.15 1.37
N ASN A 307 23.92 8.19 0.12
CA ASN A 307 23.09 9.29 -0.37
C ASN A 307 21.61 9.01 -0.17
N SER A 308 20.89 9.98 0.40
CA SER A 308 19.43 9.90 0.64
C SER A 308 19.00 8.60 1.33
N ALA A 309 19.81 8.10 2.25
CA ALA A 309 19.59 6.82 2.90
C ALA A 309 18.55 6.90 4.01
N GLY A 310 17.80 5.82 4.18
CA GLY A 310 16.84 5.69 5.26
C GLY A 310 16.37 4.26 5.45
N PHE A 311 16.01 3.91 6.68
CA PHE A 311 15.40 2.63 6.99
C PHE A 311 14.01 2.57 6.37
N LEU A 312 13.75 1.51 5.62
CA LEU A 312 12.53 1.33 4.85
C LEU A 312 11.33 1.16 5.78
N THR A 313 10.24 1.86 5.48
CA THR A 313 8.96 1.75 6.18
C THR A 313 7.86 1.35 5.20
N ALA A 314 6.71 0.90 5.72
CA ALA A 314 5.51 0.65 4.92
C ALA A 314 4.54 1.84 4.95
N GLY A 315 5.08 3.08 4.93
CA GLY A 315 4.30 4.32 5.09
C GLY A 315 3.96 4.65 6.55
N THR A 316 4.64 3.99 7.49
CA THR A 316 4.54 4.19 8.93
C THR A 316 5.79 4.90 9.47
N ALA A 317 5.72 5.39 10.71
CA ALA A 317 6.91 5.90 11.42
C ALA A 317 7.88 4.78 11.85
N ALA A 318 7.39 3.53 11.93
CA ALA A 318 8.17 2.36 12.27
C ALA A 318 8.85 1.74 11.02
N PRO A 319 10.14 1.38 11.09
CA PRO A 319 10.84 0.58 10.08
C PRO A 319 10.26 -0.82 9.91
N ILE A 320 10.47 -1.40 8.73
CA ILE A 320 10.17 -2.80 8.46
C ILE A 320 11.20 -3.69 9.14
N LEU A 321 10.72 -4.59 9.99
CA LEU A 321 11.53 -5.61 10.66
C LEU A 321 11.47 -6.92 9.86
N ALA A 322 12.62 -7.37 9.36
CA ALA A 322 12.76 -8.70 8.77
C ALA A 322 13.09 -9.71 9.87
N SER A 323 12.32 -10.79 9.95
CA SER A 323 12.57 -11.91 10.87
C SER A 323 13.65 -12.84 10.32
N ASP A 324 14.34 -13.54 11.22
CA ASP A 324 15.27 -14.64 10.91
C ASP A 324 16.44 -14.28 9.95
N PRO A 325 17.57 -13.76 10.48
CA PRO A 325 17.68 -13.13 11.80
C PRO A 325 16.94 -11.78 11.84
N GLN A 326 16.59 -11.31 13.03
CA GLN A 326 16.02 -9.97 13.21
C GLN A 326 16.95 -8.91 12.63
N SER A 327 16.40 -8.06 11.76
CA SER A 327 17.18 -7.09 10.98
C SER A 327 16.30 -6.01 10.36
N LEU A 328 16.94 -4.98 9.83
CA LEU A 328 16.32 -3.87 9.14
C LEU A 328 16.71 -3.83 7.67
N LEU A 329 15.91 -3.09 6.90
CA LEU A 329 16.17 -2.79 5.51
C LEU A 329 16.52 -1.32 5.36
N LEU A 330 17.69 -1.04 4.81
CA LEU A 330 18.20 0.30 4.52
C LEU A 330 18.13 0.54 3.01
N LEU A 331 17.35 1.53 2.60
CA LEU A 331 17.25 1.97 1.21
C LEU A 331 18.14 3.21 1.01
N HIS A 332 18.95 3.24 -0.03
CA HIS A 332 19.81 4.38 -0.38
C HIS A 332 19.82 4.62 -1.88
N ALA A 333 20.22 5.83 -2.30
CA ALA A 333 20.54 6.08 -3.70
C ALA A 333 21.88 5.40 -4.04
N GLY A 334 21.88 4.61 -5.12
CA GLY A 334 23.08 4.00 -5.69
C GLY A 334 23.76 4.91 -6.72
N SER A 335 24.81 4.39 -7.37
CA SER A 335 25.32 4.97 -8.62
C SER A 335 24.32 4.71 -9.76
N ASP A 336 24.34 5.56 -10.79
CA ASP A 336 23.56 5.37 -12.04
C ASP A 336 22.03 5.41 -11.88
N GLN A 337 21.51 6.23 -10.96
CA GLN A 337 20.07 6.46 -10.72
C GLN A 337 19.28 5.25 -10.19
N PHE A 338 19.92 4.11 -9.95
CA PHE A 338 19.28 2.95 -9.31
C PHE A 338 19.32 3.05 -7.79
N LEU A 339 18.31 2.48 -7.13
CA LEU A 339 18.28 2.37 -5.68
C LEU A 339 19.08 1.14 -5.21
N GLY A 340 19.77 1.27 -4.08
CA GLY A 340 20.39 0.16 -3.37
C GLY A 340 19.59 -0.21 -2.12
N LEU A 341 19.45 -1.50 -1.85
CA LEU A 341 18.82 -2.04 -0.65
C LEU A 341 19.83 -2.88 0.13
N ILE A 342 19.91 -2.65 1.43
CA ILE A 342 20.84 -3.35 2.32
C ILE A 342 20.05 -3.94 3.48
N ARG A 343 20.25 -5.23 3.79
CA ARG A 343 19.75 -5.84 5.03
C ARG A 343 20.82 -5.77 6.11
N ILE A 344 20.47 -5.21 7.27
CA ILE A 344 21.42 -4.87 8.34
C ILE A 344 20.94 -5.46 9.66
N ALA A 345 21.81 -6.18 10.33
CA ALA A 345 21.55 -6.71 11.67
C ALA A 345 21.67 -5.60 12.75
N PRO A 346 21.09 -5.79 13.95
CA PRO A 346 21.10 -4.78 15.02
C PRO A 346 22.51 -4.34 15.45
N ASP A 347 23.50 -5.21 15.28
CA ASP A 347 24.92 -4.93 15.57
C ASP A 347 25.62 -4.11 14.47
N GLY A 348 24.91 -3.72 13.41
CA GLY A 348 25.43 -3.01 12.25
C GLY A 348 26.03 -3.91 11.17
N ARG A 349 26.07 -5.24 11.36
CA ARG A 349 26.58 -6.16 10.35
C ARG A 349 25.67 -6.17 9.13
N VAL A 350 26.26 -5.98 7.95
CA VAL A 350 25.54 -6.13 6.67
C VAL A 350 25.36 -7.60 6.37
N LEU A 351 24.11 -8.02 6.17
CA LEU A 351 23.75 -9.39 5.83
C LEU A 351 23.82 -9.61 4.32
N TRP A 352 23.28 -8.68 3.54
CA TRP A 352 23.40 -8.66 2.08
C TRP A 352 23.15 -7.25 1.53
N ARG A 353 23.49 -7.06 0.26
CA ARG A 353 23.23 -5.86 -0.54
C ARG A 353 22.60 -6.27 -1.87
N ALA A 354 21.63 -5.51 -2.34
CA ALA A 354 20.97 -5.71 -3.62
C ALA A 354 20.81 -4.38 -4.36
N THR A 355 21.04 -4.37 -5.67
CA THR A 355 20.69 -3.25 -6.54
C THR A 355 19.26 -3.46 -7.02
N LEU A 356 18.43 -2.44 -6.88
CA LEU A 356 17.04 -2.47 -7.33
C LEU A 356 16.95 -1.84 -8.73
N PRO A 357 16.24 -2.46 -9.69
CA PRO A 357 16.05 -1.93 -11.04
C PRO A 357 15.02 -0.79 -11.07
N MET A 358 15.17 0.18 -10.17
CA MET A 358 14.27 1.33 -10.02
C MET A 358 14.98 2.53 -9.43
N ALA A 359 14.50 3.73 -9.78
CA ALA A 359 15.00 4.99 -9.25
C ALA A 359 14.20 5.53 -8.05
N ALA A 360 12.95 5.10 -7.90
CA ALA A 360 12.05 5.57 -6.85
C ALA A 360 11.10 4.47 -6.40
N VAL A 361 10.78 4.48 -5.10
CA VAL A 361 9.79 3.60 -4.48
C VAL A 361 8.51 4.39 -4.25
N ARG A 362 7.39 3.84 -4.69
CA ARG A 362 6.06 4.45 -4.50
C ARG A 362 5.14 3.64 -3.60
N SER A 363 5.37 2.34 -3.47
CA SER A 363 4.68 1.51 -2.50
C SER A 363 5.61 0.40 -2.01
N VAL A 364 5.39 0.00 -0.76
CA VAL A 364 6.18 -1.01 -0.06
C VAL A 364 5.21 -1.99 0.58
N LEU A 365 5.32 -3.27 0.21
CA LEU A 365 4.49 -4.36 0.71
C LEU A 365 5.40 -5.36 1.44
N PRO A 366 5.58 -5.20 2.77
CA PRO A 366 6.36 -6.14 3.54
C PRO A 366 5.70 -7.52 3.56
N GLY A 367 6.52 -8.56 3.69
CA GLY A 367 6.07 -9.91 3.95
C GLY A 367 7.19 -10.74 4.56
N PRO A 368 6.90 -11.95 5.04
CA PRO A 368 7.82 -12.68 5.91
C PRO A 368 9.04 -13.25 5.17
N ARG A 369 8.93 -13.51 3.87
CA ARG A 369 10.04 -14.04 3.05
C ARG A 369 10.48 -13.10 1.94
N HIS A 370 9.57 -12.27 1.45
CA HIS A 370 9.83 -11.35 0.35
C HIS A 370 9.32 -9.95 0.70
N LEU A 371 10.05 -8.93 0.28
CA LEU A 371 9.60 -7.55 0.22
C LEU A 371 9.16 -7.26 -1.22
N VAL A 372 7.94 -6.75 -1.42
CA VAL A 372 7.52 -6.28 -2.75
C VAL A 372 7.52 -4.76 -2.79
N LEU A 373 8.15 -4.21 -3.82
CA LEU A 373 8.29 -2.78 -4.08
C LEU A 373 7.67 -2.46 -5.42
N MET A 374 7.12 -1.25 -5.52
CA MET A 374 6.57 -0.73 -6.76
C MET A 374 7.21 0.60 -7.11
N THR A 375 7.57 0.76 -8.39
CA THR A 375 8.09 2.02 -8.93
C THR A 375 7.00 3.07 -9.11
N GLY A 376 7.39 4.35 -9.16
CA GLY A 376 6.48 5.39 -9.59
C GLY A 376 7.11 6.78 -9.64
N ASN A 377 6.60 7.59 -10.55
CA ASN A 377 7.03 8.97 -10.82
C ASN A 377 6.05 10.03 -10.24
N GLY A 378 5.17 9.66 -9.31
CA GLY A 378 4.22 10.57 -8.66
C GLY A 378 2.91 10.86 -9.42
N ALA A 379 2.75 10.39 -10.67
CA ALA A 379 1.48 10.54 -11.43
C ALA A 379 0.38 9.62 -10.88
N PRO A 380 -0.92 10.00 -10.83
CA PRO A 380 -1.98 9.16 -10.25
C PRO A 380 -2.06 7.76 -10.88
N ASP A 381 -1.93 7.67 -12.21
CA ASP A 381 -1.78 6.43 -12.96
C ASP A 381 -0.31 6.22 -13.37
N ILE A 382 0.17 4.98 -13.31
CA ILE A 382 1.55 4.65 -13.67
C ILE A 382 1.56 3.96 -15.02
N ALA A 383 2.13 4.64 -16.03
CA ALA A 383 2.57 4.00 -17.25
C ALA A 383 3.83 3.17 -16.95
N ASP A 384 3.89 1.95 -17.46
CA ASP A 384 5.00 1.01 -17.27
C ASP A 384 5.42 0.78 -15.80
N PRO A 385 4.49 0.41 -14.89
CA PRO A 385 4.86 0.09 -13.52
C PRO A 385 5.79 -1.12 -13.50
N VAL A 386 6.85 -1.01 -12.71
CA VAL A 386 7.75 -2.13 -12.39
C VAL A 386 7.49 -2.56 -10.96
N LEU A 387 7.21 -3.85 -10.80
CA LEU A 387 7.16 -4.53 -9.52
C LEU A 387 8.50 -5.21 -9.30
N VAL A 388 9.00 -5.13 -8.08
CA VAL A 388 10.24 -5.79 -7.69
C VAL A 388 9.98 -6.56 -6.41
N SER A 389 10.27 -7.87 -6.43
CA SER A 389 10.30 -8.72 -5.26
C SER A 389 11.74 -8.94 -4.84
N VAL A 390 12.02 -8.74 -3.55
CA VAL A 390 13.34 -8.98 -2.95
C VAL A 390 13.20 -10.07 -1.90
N ALA A 391 13.90 -11.19 -2.10
CA ALA A 391 13.98 -12.26 -1.11
C ALA A 391 14.74 -11.73 0.13
N LEU A 392 14.12 -11.85 1.30
CA LEU A 392 14.72 -11.36 2.54
C LEU A 392 15.93 -12.20 2.95
N ALA A 393 15.96 -13.49 2.61
CA ALA A 393 17.02 -14.41 2.99
C ALA A 393 18.40 -13.98 2.46
N ASP A 394 18.49 -13.60 1.19
CA ASP A 394 19.74 -13.41 0.47
C ASP A 394 19.79 -12.13 -0.39
N GLY A 395 18.69 -11.40 -0.51
CA GLY A 395 18.59 -10.20 -1.33
C GLY A 395 18.36 -10.48 -2.82
N ALA A 396 18.01 -11.71 -3.20
CA ALA A 396 17.71 -12.04 -4.60
C ALA A 396 16.53 -11.18 -5.13
N VAL A 397 16.71 -10.60 -6.31
CA VAL A 397 15.77 -9.64 -6.91
C VAL A 397 15.06 -10.27 -8.10
N THR A 398 13.73 -10.21 -8.10
CA THR A 398 12.87 -10.56 -9.25
C THR A 398 12.08 -9.32 -9.67
N GLU A 399 12.00 -9.04 -10.96
CA GLU A 399 11.25 -7.90 -11.49
C GLU A 399 10.14 -8.32 -12.45
N ARG A 400 9.08 -7.51 -12.52
CA ARG A 400 8.00 -7.61 -13.51
C ARG A 400 7.60 -6.24 -14.00
N ARG A 401 7.61 -6.05 -15.31
CA ARG A 401 6.95 -4.91 -15.97
C ARG A 401 5.49 -5.27 -16.28
N LEU A 402 4.56 -4.38 -15.96
CA LEU A 402 3.13 -4.64 -16.17
C LEU A 402 2.64 -4.32 -17.59
N SER A 403 3.46 -3.72 -18.44
CA SER A 403 3.10 -3.30 -19.80
C SER A 403 3.15 -4.38 -20.88
N ALA A 404 3.54 -5.61 -20.53
CA ALA A 404 3.50 -6.78 -21.41
C ALA A 404 2.21 -7.60 -21.22
#